data_AF-A0A9W5F0V7-F1
#
_entry.id   AF-A0A9W5F0V7-F1
#
_cell.length_a   1.000
_cell.length_b   1.000
_cell.length_c   1.000
_cell.angle_alpha   90.00
_cell.angle_beta   90.00
_cell.angle_gamma   90.00
#
_symmetry.space_group_name_H-M   'P 1'
#
loop_
_entity.id
_entity.type
_entity.pdbx_description
1 polymer ?
#
loop_
_entity_poly.entity_id
_entity_poly.type
_entity_poly.pdbx_seq_one_letter_code
_entity_poly.pdbx_strand_id
1 'polypeptide(L)'
;MNEAQALTLEAGKFYRTRDGRKAFVSGINPFPDGSHIRAIGVVVDEGVQGWDLNGAFTLELEHRLDLVAEWVEPKRIKGWVAIWAKGGDHSLVACCSHIYKTLEAAKADNFSNVACYAEIDVLEGHGLNGELA
;
A
#
# COMPACT_ATOMS: atom_id res chain seq x y z
N MET A 1 -14.15 -20.59 -6.63
CA MET A 1 -14.81 -19.29 -6.89
C MET A 1 -15.00 -18.65 -5.54
N ASN A 2 -14.03 -17.86 -5.08
CA ASN A 2 -14.20 -17.11 -3.83
C ASN A 2 -15.22 -16.03 -4.12
N GLU A 3 -16.34 -16.04 -3.41
CA GLU A 3 -17.20 -14.87 -3.31
C GLU A 3 -16.32 -13.72 -2.83
N ALA A 4 -16.00 -12.78 -3.74
CA ALA A 4 -15.42 -11.52 -3.33
C ALA A 4 -16.41 -10.93 -2.31
N GLN A 5 -15.98 -10.83 -1.06
CA GLN A 5 -16.76 -10.24 0.01
C GLN A 5 -17.30 -8.90 -0.52
N ALA A 6 -18.61 -8.81 -0.72
CA ALA A 6 -19.20 -7.66 -1.37
C ALA A 6 -18.85 -6.40 -0.57
N LEU A 7 -18.06 -5.51 -1.17
CA LEU A 7 -17.67 -4.26 -0.55
C LEU A 7 -18.94 -3.44 -0.32
N THR A 8 -19.18 -3.06 0.94
CA THR A 8 -20.26 -2.12 1.28
C THR A 8 -19.61 -0.80 1.68
N LEU A 9 -19.89 0.25 0.91
CA LEU A 9 -19.36 1.59 1.20
C LEU A 9 -20.11 2.26 2.35
N GLU A 10 -19.35 2.95 3.21
CA GLU A 10 -19.86 3.79 4.29
C GLU A 10 -19.22 5.19 4.18
N ALA A 11 -20.00 6.22 4.50
CA ALA A 11 -19.48 7.58 4.60
C ALA A 11 -18.51 7.70 5.79
N GLY A 12 -17.44 8.49 5.62
CA GLY A 12 -16.42 8.71 6.65
C GLY A 12 -15.32 7.65 6.69
N LYS A 13 -15.34 6.65 5.79
CA LYS A 13 -14.31 5.62 5.71
C LYS A 13 -13.32 5.87 4.57
N PHE A 14 -12.14 5.28 4.72
CA PHE A 14 -11.14 5.23 3.68
C PHE A 14 -11.17 3.86 2.99
N TYR A 15 -10.90 3.86 1.69
CA TYR A 15 -10.89 2.68 0.84
C TYR A 15 -9.62 2.67 -0.01
N ARG A 16 -9.24 1.48 -0.47
CA ARG A 16 -8.13 1.26 -1.40
C ARG A 16 -8.69 1.18 -2.81
N THR A 17 -8.16 1.98 -3.74
CA THR A 17 -8.48 1.87 -5.16
C THR A 17 -7.88 0.60 -5.76
N ARG A 18 -8.19 0.24 -7.01
CA ARG A 18 -7.61 -0.94 -7.68
C ARG A 18 -6.13 -0.75 -8.01
N ASP A 19 -5.76 0.47 -8.41
CA ASP A 19 -4.37 0.91 -8.40
C ASP A 19 -3.92 1.37 -7.02
N GLY A 20 -4.61 0.90 -5.99
CA GLY A 20 -4.27 0.86 -4.59
C GLY A 20 -4.12 2.17 -3.83
N ARG A 21 -4.33 3.33 -4.44
CA ARG A 21 -4.33 4.60 -3.74
C ARG A 21 -5.41 4.70 -2.68
N LYS A 22 -5.19 5.61 -1.73
CA LYS A 22 -6.11 5.91 -0.63
C LYS A 22 -7.23 6.84 -1.11
N ALA A 23 -8.47 6.38 -0.98
CA ALA A 23 -9.69 7.11 -1.27
C ALA A 23 -10.48 7.40 0.01
N PHE A 24 -11.03 8.60 0.17
CA PHE A 24 -11.94 8.94 1.26
C PHE A 24 -13.37 9.04 0.72
N VAL A 25 -14.32 8.27 1.25
CA VAL A 25 -15.74 8.38 0.91
C VAL A 25 -16.39 9.38 1.86
N SER A 26 -16.82 10.53 1.34
CA SER A 26 -17.41 11.61 2.14
C SER A 26 -18.91 11.48 2.32
N GLY A 27 -19.62 10.82 1.40
CA GLY A 27 -21.08 10.77 1.45
C GLY A 27 -21.66 9.63 0.62
N ILE A 28 -22.85 9.19 1.03
CA ILE A 28 -23.64 8.15 0.36
C ILE A 28 -25.01 8.75 -0.01
N ASN A 29 -25.46 8.51 -1.23
CA ASN A 29 -26.83 8.80 -1.67
C ASN A 29 -27.75 7.64 -1.22
N PRO A 30 -28.68 7.87 -0.27
CA PRO A 30 -29.55 6.81 0.24
C PRO A 30 -30.71 6.48 -0.70
N PHE A 31 -30.92 7.25 -1.77
CA PHE A 31 -32.06 7.10 -2.65
C PHE A 31 -31.73 6.20 -3.85
N PRO A 32 -32.55 5.19 -4.16
CA PRO A 32 -32.43 4.39 -5.38
C PRO A 32 -33.03 5.17 -6.56
N ASP A 33 -32.42 6.30 -6.90
CA ASP A 33 -32.82 7.20 -8.00
C ASP A 33 -32.40 6.68 -9.40
N GLY A 34 -31.85 5.47 -9.46
CA GLY A 34 -31.28 4.90 -10.68
C GLY A 34 -29.91 5.47 -11.04
N SER A 35 -29.35 6.38 -10.23
CA SER A 35 -27.99 6.86 -10.39
C SER A 35 -27.00 5.74 -10.12
N HIS A 36 -26.00 5.67 -10.98
CA HIS A 36 -24.85 4.77 -10.82
C HIS A 36 -23.77 5.36 -9.92
N ILE A 37 -23.90 6.65 -9.59
CA ILE A 37 -23.07 7.30 -8.58
C ILE A 37 -23.92 7.42 -7.31
N ARG A 38 -23.64 6.54 -6.34
CA ARG A 38 -24.31 6.46 -5.04
C ARG A 38 -23.36 6.74 -3.87
N ALA A 39 -22.09 6.93 -4.13
CA ALA A 39 -21.08 7.40 -3.19
C ALA A 39 -20.26 8.52 -3.84
N ILE A 40 -19.85 9.50 -3.03
CA ILE A 40 -18.94 10.57 -3.43
C ILE A 40 -17.77 10.66 -2.46
N GLY A 41 -16.63 11.10 -2.95
CA GLY A 41 -15.43 11.20 -2.13
C GLY A 41 -14.24 11.76 -2.90
N VAL A 42 -13.05 11.56 -2.37
CA VAL A 42 -11.81 12.12 -2.92
C VAL A 42 -10.75 11.04 -3.00
N VAL A 43 -10.03 11.00 -4.12
CA VAL A 43 -8.79 10.23 -4.27
C VAL A 43 -7.63 11.23 -4.32
N VAL A 44 -6.56 10.94 -3.58
CA VAL A 44 -5.35 11.78 -3.57
C VAL A 44 -4.84 11.93 -5.01
N ASP A 45 -4.50 13.16 -5.39
CA ASP A 45 -4.02 13.58 -6.72
C ASP A 45 -5.02 13.46 -7.89
N GLU A 46 -6.22 12.90 -7.68
CA GLU A 46 -7.29 12.81 -8.71
C GLU A 46 -8.49 13.72 -8.40
N GLY A 47 -8.63 14.17 -7.15
CA GLY A 47 -9.74 15.03 -6.73
C GLY A 47 -11.03 14.25 -6.45
N VAL A 48 -12.17 14.93 -6.65
CA VAL A 48 -13.50 14.38 -6.31
C VAL A 48 -13.90 13.29 -7.30
N GLN A 49 -14.32 12.14 -6.77
CA GLN A 49 -14.74 10.97 -7.53
C GLN A 49 -16.13 10.50 -7.08
N GLY A 50 -16.79 9.73 -7.94
CA GLY A 50 -18.07 9.10 -7.69
C GLY A 50 -17.99 7.60 -7.90
N TRP A 51 -18.71 6.82 -7.09
CA TRP A 51 -18.78 5.37 -7.19
C TRP A 51 -20.20 4.87 -6.98
N ASP A 52 -20.47 3.66 -7.43
CA ASP A 52 -21.60 2.88 -6.94
C ASP A 52 -21.28 2.29 -5.55
N LEU A 53 -22.29 1.81 -4.82
CA LEU A 53 -22.17 1.22 -3.48
C LEU A 53 -21.31 -0.05 -3.42
N ASN A 54 -21.07 -0.69 -4.57
CA ASN A 54 -20.18 -1.84 -4.70
C ASN A 54 -18.70 -1.43 -4.92
N GLY A 55 -18.40 -0.12 -4.94
CA GLY A 55 -17.06 0.41 -5.19
C GLY A 55 -16.70 0.64 -6.66
N ALA A 56 -17.57 0.28 -7.60
CA ALA A 56 -17.31 0.49 -9.03
C ALA A 56 -17.27 1.99 -9.36
N PHE A 57 -16.20 2.43 -10.03
CA PHE A 57 -16.12 3.80 -10.55
C PHE A 57 -16.93 3.95 -11.85
N THR A 58 -16.96 2.89 -12.66
CA THR A 58 -17.77 2.78 -13.88
C THR A 58 -18.43 1.40 -13.91
N LEU A 59 -19.70 1.34 -14.32
CA LEU A 59 -20.52 0.12 -14.23
C LEU A 59 -20.09 -1.04 -15.10
N GLU A 60 -19.37 -0.78 -16.18
CA GLU A 60 -19.20 -1.75 -17.29
C GLU A 60 -17.74 -2.15 -17.54
N LEU A 61 -16.80 -1.59 -16.77
CA LEU A 61 -15.39 -1.87 -16.93
C LEU A 61 -14.67 -1.74 -15.59
N GLU A 62 -13.76 -2.69 -15.32
CA GLU A 62 -12.79 -2.54 -14.26
C GLU A 62 -11.98 -1.26 -14.49
N HIS A 63 -11.99 -0.38 -13.51
CA HIS A 63 -11.29 0.89 -13.59
C HIS A 63 -10.23 0.98 -12.48
N ARG A 64 -9.14 1.71 -12.76
CA ARG A 64 -8.03 1.92 -11.81
C ARG A 64 -8.50 2.55 -10.49
N LEU A 65 -9.60 3.32 -10.55
CA LEU A 65 -10.22 3.99 -9.40
C LEU A 65 -11.32 3.19 -8.70
N ASP A 66 -11.58 1.93 -9.09
CA ASP A 66 -12.53 1.09 -8.36
C ASP A 66 -12.08 0.93 -6.91
N LEU A 67 -13.00 1.05 -5.96
CA LEU A 67 -12.75 0.72 -4.56
C LEU A 67 -12.82 -0.79 -4.40
N VAL A 68 -11.73 -1.41 -3.95
CA VAL A 68 -11.61 -2.88 -3.89
C VAL A 68 -11.51 -3.42 -2.46
N ALA A 69 -11.23 -2.57 -1.47
CA ALA A 69 -11.18 -2.93 -0.05
C ALA A 69 -11.26 -1.68 0.84
N GLU A 70 -11.66 -1.84 2.11
CA GLU A 70 -11.46 -0.81 3.14
C GLU A 70 -9.95 -0.57 3.33
N TRP A 71 -9.55 0.69 3.51
CA TRP A 71 -8.15 1.06 3.66
C TRP A 71 -7.62 0.63 5.03
N VAL A 72 -6.55 -0.13 5.02
CA VAL A 72 -5.78 -0.45 6.22
C VAL A 72 -4.51 0.38 6.18
N GLU A 73 -4.27 1.20 7.22
CA GLU A 73 -3.06 2.01 7.28
C GLU A 73 -1.82 1.10 7.27
N PRO A 74 -0.92 1.25 6.29
CA PRO A 74 0.25 0.41 6.18
C PRO A 74 1.11 0.49 7.44
N LYS A 75 1.69 -0.63 7.86
CA LYS A 75 2.59 -0.63 9.02
C LYS A 75 3.88 0.08 8.65
N ARG A 76 4.35 0.97 9.52
CA ARG A 76 5.66 1.60 9.35
C ARG A 76 6.77 0.62 9.73
N ILE A 77 7.66 0.35 8.79
CA ILE A 77 8.86 -0.46 8.96
C ILE A 77 10.01 0.52 9.20
N LYS A 78 10.48 0.59 10.45
CA LYS A 78 11.61 1.42 10.85
C LYS A 78 12.69 0.60 11.54
N GLY A 79 13.94 0.81 11.15
CA GLY A 79 15.08 0.15 11.76
C GLY A 79 16.35 0.31 10.95
N TRP A 80 17.32 -0.56 11.21
CA TRP A 80 18.64 -0.52 10.58
C TRP A 80 18.90 -1.84 9.86
N VAL A 81 19.55 -1.79 8.71
CA VAL A 81 20.07 -2.96 8.01
C VAL A 81 21.58 -2.84 7.92
N ALA A 82 22.29 -3.92 8.27
CA ALA A 82 23.67 -4.09 7.84
C ALA A 82 23.64 -4.61 6.41
N ILE A 83 24.42 -4.00 5.51
CA ILE A 83 24.57 -4.44 4.14
C ILE A 83 26.01 -4.94 3.98
N TRP A 84 26.16 -6.21 3.68
CA TRP A 84 27.47 -6.84 3.46
C TRP A 84 27.49 -7.54 2.11
N ALA A 85 28.69 -7.77 1.60
CA ALA A 85 28.87 -8.56 0.39
C ALA A 85 29.03 -10.03 0.77
N LYS A 86 28.21 -10.90 0.15
CA LYS A 86 28.47 -12.33 0.12
C LYS A 86 29.08 -12.65 -1.25
N GLY A 87 30.32 -13.15 -1.24
CA GLY A 87 31.06 -13.52 -2.45
C GLY A 87 31.32 -15.01 -2.54
N GLY A 88 31.16 -15.55 -3.75
CA GLY A 88 31.73 -16.82 -4.21
C GLY A 88 32.35 -16.60 -5.59
N ASP A 89 32.94 -17.65 -6.17
CA ASP A 89 33.69 -17.62 -7.44
C ASP A 89 32.93 -16.84 -8.53
N HIS A 90 33.29 -15.56 -8.71
CA HIS A 90 32.81 -14.62 -9.72
C HIS A 90 31.44 -13.91 -9.50
N SER A 91 30.85 -13.91 -8.30
CA SER A 91 29.66 -13.08 -8.02
C SER A 91 29.68 -12.44 -6.63
N LEU A 92 29.41 -11.12 -6.56
CA LEU A 92 29.15 -10.39 -5.31
C LEU A 92 27.65 -10.08 -5.22
N VAL A 93 27.02 -10.56 -4.15
CA VAL A 93 25.61 -10.25 -3.85
C VAL A 93 25.56 -9.40 -2.58
N ALA A 94 24.97 -8.21 -2.69
CA ALA A 94 24.63 -7.41 -1.52
C ALA A 94 23.55 -8.14 -0.72
N CYS A 95 23.83 -8.42 0.55
CA CYS A 95 22.97 -9.18 1.43
C CYS A 95 22.55 -8.34 2.63
N CYS A 96 21.30 -8.52 3.06
CA CYS A 96 20.81 -8.20 4.38
C CYS A 96 19.88 -9.35 4.84
N SER A 97 19.83 -9.65 6.13
CA SER A 97 19.03 -10.78 6.65
C SER A 97 17.95 -10.33 7.62
N HIS A 98 18.13 -9.19 8.29
CA HIS A 98 17.23 -8.69 9.32
C HIS A 98 17.20 -7.17 9.33
N ILE A 99 16.10 -6.62 9.87
CA ILE A 99 15.97 -5.22 10.24
C ILE A 99 16.14 -5.15 11.77
N TYR A 100 17.18 -4.46 12.23
CA TYR A 100 17.48 -4.25 13.64
C TYR A 100 16.74 -3.01 14.15
N LYS A 101 16.34 -3.02 15.43
CA LYS A 101 15.66 -1.85 16.03
C LYS A 101 16.58 -0.64 16.20
N THR A 102 17.88 -0.86 16.38
CA THR A 102 18.88 0.22 16.60
C THR A 102 20.15 -0.05 15.80
N LEU A 103 20.94 1.01 15.57
CA LEU A 103 22.23 0.92 14.88
C LEU A 103 23.24 0.09 15.68
N GLU A 104 23.22 0.21 17.01
CA GLU A 104 24.12 -0.52 17.90
C GLU A 104 23.87 -2.01 17.81
N ALA A 105 22.59 -2.43 17.74
CA ALA A 105 22.23 -3.83 17.54
C ALA A 105 22.68 -4.35 16.17
N ALA A 106 22.58 -3.53 15.11
CA ALA A 106 23.09 -3.89 13.79
C ALA A 106 24.62 -4.03 13.77
N LYS A 107 25.34 -3.16 14.48
CA LYS A 107 26.81 -3.18 14.59
C LYS A 107 27.33 -4.31 15.48
N ALA A 108 26.53 -4.74 16.46
CA ALA A 108 26.89 -5.85 17.34
C ALA A 108 26.84 -7.20 16.62
N ASP A 109 26.10 -7.29 15.51
CA ASP A 109 26.05 -8.49 14.70
C ASP A 109 27.32 -8.59 13.85
N ASN A 110 28.14 -9.59 14.15
CA ASN A 110 29.57 -9.61 13.82
C ASN A 110 29.81 -10.14 12.39
N PHE A 111 29.21 -9.50 11.39
CA PHE A 111 29.40 -9.85 9.98
C PHE A 111 30.80 -9.44 9.52
N SER A 112 31.58 -10.39 9.00
CA SER A 112 32.80 -10.06 8.28
C SER A 112 32.43 -9.38 6.96
N ASN A 113 32.98 -8.20 6.70
CA ASN A 113 32.79 -7.41 5.46
C ASN A 113 31.45 -6.65 5.31
N VAL A 114 30.97 -6.01 6.39
CA VAL A 114 29.90 -4.99 6.26
C VAL A 114 30.40 -3.83 5.41
N ALA A 115 29.68 -3.53 4.32
CA ALA A 115 29.96 -2.40 3.44
C ALA A 115 29.36 -1.11 3.98
N CYS A 116 28.12 -1.16 4.48
CA CYS A 116 27.47 -0.02 5.14
C CYS A 116 26.33 -0.46 6.06
N TYR A 117 25.86 0.49 6.88
CA TYR A 117 24.63 0.39 7.65
C TYR A 117 23.66 1.45 7.12
N ALA A 118 22.43 1.04 6.81
CA ALA A 118 21.40 1.95 6.32
C ALA A 118 20.21 1.96 7.28
N GLU A 119 19.65 3.13 7.52
CA GLU A 119 18.36 3.25 8.18
C GLU A 119 17.25 3.00 7.14
N ILE A 120 16.32 2.13 7.50
CA ILE A 120 15.06 1.93 6.78
C ILE A 120 14.00 2.71 7.55
N ASP A 121 13.25 3.55 6.86
CA ASP A 121 12.06 4.19 7.40
C ASP A 121 10.99 4.32 6.32
N VAL A 122 10.23 3.24 6.11
CA VAL A 122 9.28 3.10 5.00
C VAL A 122 7.95 2.54 5.49
N LEU A 123 6.89 2.70 4.71
CA LEU A 123 5.64 1.97 4.93
C LEU A 123 5.73 0.58 4.29
N GLU A 124 5.11 -0.42 4.92
CA GLU A 124 4.96 -1.76 4.36
C GLU A 124 4.32 -1.68 2.96
N GLY A 125 4.90 -2.41 2.00
CA GLY A 125 4.47 -2.37 0.60
C GLY A 125 5.11 -1.27 -0.25
N HIS A 126 5.83 -0.29 0.34
CA HIS A 126 6.58 0.72 -0.41
C HIS A 126 7.97 0.16 -0.80
N GLY A 127 8.31 0.14 -2.10
CA GLY A 127 9.56 -0.46 -2.61
C GLY A 127 9.80 -0.20 -4.11
N LEU A 128 10.74 -0.93 -4.75
CA LEU A 128 11.37 -0.63 -6.06
C LEU A 128 10.46 -0.27 -7.25
N ASN A 129 9.14 -0.51 -7.17
CA ASN A 129 8.22 -0.09 -8.22
C ASN A 129 7.48 1.21 -7.92
N GLY A 130 7.65 1.86 -6.76
CA GLY A 130 7.37 3.28 -6.47
C GLY A 130 5.94 3.82 -6.71
N GLU A 131 5.11 3.10 -7.44
CA GLU A 131 3.72 3.40 -7.65
C GLU A 131 3.03 2.97 -6.36
N LEU A 132 2.36 3.95 -5.76
CA LEU A 132 1.18 3.68 -4.96
C LEU A 132 0.31 2.78 -5.84
N ALA A 133 0.47 1.46 -5.66
CA ALA A 133 -0.68 0.59 -5.48
C ALA A 133 -1.29 1.02 -4.14
#